data_AF-A0A084AHF3-F1
#
_entry.id   AF-A0A084AHF3-F1
#
_cell.length_a   1.000
_cell.length_b   1.000
_cell.length_c   1.000
_cell.angle_alpha   90.00
_cell.angle_beta   90.00
_cell.angle_gamma   90.00
#
_symmetry.space_group_name_H-M   'P 1'
#
loop_
_entity.id
_entity.type
_entity.pdbx_description
1 polymer ?
#
loop_
_entity_poly.entity_id
_entity_poly.type
_entity_poly.pdbx_seq_one_letter_code
_entity_poly.pdbx_strand_id
1 'polypeptide(L)'
;MLRQFTSQKARTGRGSTPDPVSPTRRKKLPYTFIDQQQPFESLFPDQSIWEVCQRDEYAPFKPLVMDPNPLIACQCGTVSFRAPRSKPLEVFICHCLECRKQSASAFGVSAIFPTEGILPLPDHLVSQVGLWKRPTDSGNTLECYFCKTCGVRMLHRGILPDGTSKPTISVKGGCLEGLSLDVVTHIFTKTALVAVPEGSFEGEPPVKPGMKSG
;
A
#
# COMPACT_ATOMS: atom_id res chain seq x y z
N MET A 1 11.02 -18.81 -66.73
CA MET A 1 12.44 -18.81 -66.34
C MET A 1 12.48 -18.91 -64.81
N LEU A 2 12.33 -20.08 -64.18
CA LEU A 2 13.26 -21.22 -64.16
C LEU A 2 14.74 -20.82 -64.25
N ARG A 3 15.47 -21.04 -63.15
CA ARG A 3 16.76 -21.74 -63.14
C ARG A 3 17.00 -22.35 -61.76
N GLN A 4 16.87 -23.67 -61.72
CA GLN A 4 17.47 -24.59 -60.76
C GLN A 4 18.97 -24.37 -60.68
N PHE A 5 19.62 -24.68 -59.55
CA PHE A 5 20.94 -25.32 -59.49
C PHE A 5 21.12 -25.92 -58.07
N THR A 6 20.88 -27.23 -57.93
CA THR A 6 21.87 -28.33 -57.80
C THR A 6 22.55 -28.41 -56.43
N SER A 7 22.32 -29.55 -55.78
CA SER A 7 23.03 -30.00 -54.58
C SER A 7 24.48 -30.36 -54.90
N GLN A 8 25.39 -30.16 -53.94
CA GLN A 8 26.52 -31.07 -53.74
C GLN A 8 27.02 -31.04 -52.29
N LYS A 9 27.55 -32.19 -51.86
CA LYS A 9 27.70 -32.67 -50.50
C LYS A 9 28.87 -32.05 -49.71
N ALA A 10 28.64 -32.05 -48.40
CA ALA A 10 29.56 -32.22 -47.27
C ALA A 10 31.08 -32.34 -47.53
N ARG A 11 31.84 -31.52 -46.79
CA ARG A 11 33.11 -31.93 -46.18
C ARG A 11 33.20 -31.40 -44.76
N THR A 12 33.46 -32.32 -43.85
CA THR A 12 33.70 -32.15 -42.41
C THR A 12 35.05 -31.47 -42.16
N GLY A 13 35.09 -30.51 -41.24
CA GLY A 13 36.32 -29.98 -40.65
C GLY A 13 36.03 -29.36 -39.29
N ARG A 14 36.56 -29.97 -38.22
CA ARG A 14 36.42 -29.50 -36.84
C ARG A 14 37.41 -28.37 -36.56
N GLY A 15 36.97 -27.42 -35.74
CA GLY A 15 37.78 -26.88 -34.64
C GLY A 15 38.59 -25.62 -34.92
N SER A 16 38.06 -24.46 -34.51
CA SER A 16 38.71 -23.56 -33.54
C SER A 16 37.77 -22.38 -33.27
N THR A 17 37.38 -22.21 -32.01
CA THR A 17 36.56 -21.08 -31.54
C THR A 17 37.45 -19.86 -31.33
N PRO A 18 37.09 -18.66 -31.84
CA PRO A 18 37.75 -17.42 -31.44
C PRO A 18 37.24 -16.91 -30.08
N ASP A 19 38.16 -16.33 -29.30
CA ASP A 19 37.94 -15.82 -27.95
C ASP A 19 36.86 -14.72 -27.88
N PRO A 20 35.97 -14.73 -26.87
CA PRO A 20 35.03 -13.65 -26.66
C PRO A 20 35.69 -12.45 -25.95
N VAL A 21 35.57 -11.31 -26.63
CA VAL A 21 35.90 -9.95 -26.20
C VAL A 21 35.22 -9.60 -24.86
N SER A 22 36.01 -9.02 -23.94
CA SER A 22 35.54 -8.57 -22.62
C SER A 22 34.53 -7.40 -22.73
N PRO A 23 33.36 -7.45 -22.09
CA PRO A 23 32.49 -6.31 -21.94
C PRO A 23 32.78 -5.51 -20.67
N THR A 24 32.75 -4.20 -20.84
CA THR A 24 33.17 -3.15 -19.93
C THR A 24 32.36 -3.01 -18.65
N ARG A 25 33.07 -2.50 -17.64
CA ARG A 25 32.72 -2.22 -16.25
C ARG A 25 31.42 -1.41 -16.08
N ARG A 26 30.31 -2.06 -15.69
CA ARG A 26 29.16 -1.35 -15.09
C ARG A 26 29.53 -0.92 -13.67
N LYS A 27 29.66 0.39 -13.44
CA LYS A 27 29.78 0.95 -12.08
C LYS A 27 28.47 0.66 -11.32
N LYS A 28 28.52 -0.26 -10.35
CA LYS A 28 27.43 -0.50 -9.39
C LYS A 28 27.33 0.72 -8.46
N LEU A 29 26.16 1.35 -8.40
CA LEU A 29 25.78 2.28 -7.34
C LEU A 29 25.56 1.50 -6.03
N PRO A 30 25.81 2.10 -4.85
CA PRO A 30 25.89 1.36 -3.59
C PRO A 30 24.50 1.13 -3.03
N TYR A 31 23.87 0.01 -3.39
CA TYR A 31 22.94 -0.63 -2.47
C TYR A 31 23.80 -1.50 -1.57
N THR A 32 24.01 -1.06 -0.32
CA THR A 32 24.45 -1.94 0.75
C THR A 32 23.36 -2.97 0.97
N PHE A 33 23.53 -4.14 0.36
CA PHE A 33 22.88 -5.36 0.83
C PHE A 33 23.33 -5.55 2.27
N ILE A 34 22.38 -5.68 3.20
CA ILE A 34 22.68 -6.23 4.51
C ILE A 34 23.11 -7.69 4.24
N ASP A 35 24.39 -7.96 4.45
CA ASP A 35 24.99 -9.28 4.34
C ASP A 35 24.34 -10.20 5.37
N GLN A 36 23.42 -11.05 4.92
CA GLN A 36 22.79 -12.10 5.73
C GLN A 36 23.72 -13.32 5.86
N GLN A 37 24.93 -13.11 6.35
CA GLN A 37 25.79 -14.18 6.86
C GLN A 37 25.97 -14.05 8.37
N GLN A 38 24.85 -13.95 9.10
CA GLN A 38 24.81 -14.29 10.52
C GLN A 38 23.83 -15.44 10.66
N PRO A 39 24.23 -16.58 11.26
CA PRO A 39 23.31 -17.70 11.48
C PRO A 39 22.14 -17.20 12.33
N PHE A 40 20.92 -17.55 11.92
CA PHE A 40 19.64 -17.10 12.51
C PHE A 40 19.58 -17.25 14.05
N GLU A 41 20.36 -18.18 14.60
CA GLU A 41 20.45 -18.50 16.04
C GLU A 41 21.28 -17.50 16.86
N SER A 42 22.11 -16.63 16.27
CA SER A 42 22.94 -15.69 17.03
C SER A 42 22.26 -14.35 17.36
N LEU A 43 21.07 -14.08 16.82
CA LEU A 43 20.36 -12.82 17.02
C LEU A 43 19.37 -12.84 18.21
N PHE A 44 19.09 -14.01 18.80
CA PHE A 44 18.09 -14.16 19.87
C PHE A 44 18.52 -15.19 20.93
N PRO A 45 19.50 -14.84 21.81
CA PRO A 45 19.95 -15.76 22.86
C PRO A 45 18.98 -15.89 24.05
N ASP A 46 17.90 -15.10 24.08
CA ASP A 46 16.89 -15.14 25.12
C ASP A 46 15.50 -15.22 24.48
N GLN A 47 14.69 -16.20 24.89
CA GLN A 47 13.33 -16.44 24.38
C GLN A 47 12.30 -15.38 24.85
N SER A 48 12.75 -14.15 25.13
CA SER A 48 11.93 -13.06 25.65
C SER A 48 11.08 -12.35 24.58
N ILE A 49 11.22 -12.70 23.30
CA ILE A 49 10.41 -12.08 22.23
C ILE A 49 8.91 -12.40 22.33
N TRP A 50 8.54 -13.47 23.03
CA TRP A 50 7.13 -13.77 23.32
C TRP A 50 6.60 -13.01 24.55
N GLU A 51 7.47 -12.60 25.47
CA GLU A 51 7.09 -11.81 26.66
C GLU A 51 6.98 -10.31 26.33
N VAL A 52 7.69 -9.80 25.32
CA VAL A 52 7.57 -8.41 24.86
C VAL A 52 6.18 -8.12 24.27
N CYS A 53 5.51 -9.11 23.66
CA CYS A 53 4.13 -8.96 23.21
C CYS A 53 3.10 -8.94 24.36
N GLN A 54 3.49 -9.31 25.59
CA GLN A 54 2.61 -9.34 26.77
C GLN A 54 2.83 -8.16 27.72
N ARG A 55 3.79 -7.27 27.44
CA ARG A 55 3.92 -6.02 28.18
C ARG A 55 2.94 -5.00 27.59
N ASP A 56 1.93 -4.66 28.38
CA ASP A 56 1.01 -3.51 28.22
C ASP A 56 1.72 -2.13 28.17
N GLU A 57 2.99 -2.05 27.75
CA GLU A 57 3.74 -0.79 27.59
C GLU A 57 3.49 -0.12 26.24
N TYR A 58 2.67 -0.72 25.37
CA TYR A 58 2.09 -0.04 24.21
C TYR A 58 0.88 0.85 24.60
N ALA A 59 1.01 1.59 25.70
CA ALA A 59 0.11 2.70 26.03
C ALA A 59 0.79 4.01 25.59
N PRO A 60 0.54 4.48 24.35
CA PRO A 60 1.14 5.69 23.83
C PRO A 60 0.57 6.89 24.58
N PHE A 61 1.38 7.94 24.74
CA PHE A 61 0.91 9.32 24.97
C PHE A 61 -0.31 9.49 25.88
N LYS A 62 -0.06 9.74 27.17
CA LYS A 62 -1.09 10.28 28.09
C LYS A 62 -1.72 11.51 27.41
N PRO A 63 -3.02 11.50 27.04
CA PRO A 63 -3.58 12.59 26.24
C PRO A 63 -3.64 13.84 27.12
N LEU A 64 -2.75 14.80 26.85
CA LEU A 64 -2.99 16.16 27.25
C LEU A 64 -4.07 16.68 26.29
N VAL A 65 -5.29 16.81 26.81
CA VAL A 65 -6.53 17.19 26.11
C VAL A 65 -7.20 16.02 25.35
N MET A 66 -8.42 15.65 25.77
CA MET A 66 -9.27 14.72 25.03
C MET A 66 -9.82 15.43 23.80
N ASP A 67 -9.01 15.48 22.74
CA ASP A 67 -9.51 15.80 21.41
C ASP A 67 -10.60 14.78 21.05
N PRO A 68 -11.83 15.20 20.73
CA PRO A 68 -12.92 14.29 20.38
C PRO A 68 -12.67 13.54 19.06
N ASN A 69 -11.68 13.95 18.27
CA ASN A 69 -11.38 13.35 16.99
C ASN A 69 -10.35 12.22 17.12
N PRO A 70 -10.56 11.10 16.41
CA PRO A 70 -9.66 9.95 16.47
C PRO A 70 -8.26 10.28 15.97
N LEU A 71 -7.25 9.62 16.55
CA LEU A 71 -5.86 9.74 16.11
C LEU A 71 -5.68 8.91 14.85
N ILE A 72 -5.00 9.50 13.87
CA ILE A 72 -4.47 8.81 12.70
C ILE A 72 -2.96 8.70 12.90
N ALA A 73 -2.44 7.48 13.05
CA ALA A 73 -1.03 7.25 13.28
C ALA A 73 -0.49 6.08 12.45
N CYS A 74 0.77 6.18 12.02
CA CYS A 74 1.50 5.03 11.47
C CYS A 74 2.02 4.11 12.59
N GLN A 75 2.48 2.91 12.22
CA GLN A 75 2.97 1.90 13.18
C GLN A 75 4.13 2.40 14.07
N CYS A 76 5.00 3.27 13.57
CA CYS A 76 6.12 3.80 14.35
C CYS A 76 5.81 5.13 15.04
N GLY A 77 4.60 5.67 14.92
CA GLY A 77 4.18 6.95 15.52
C GLY A 77 4.77 8.22 14.89
N THR A 78 5.79 8.11 14.03
CA THR A 78 6.48 9.24 13.37
C THR A 78 5.53 10.16 12.59
N VAL A 79 4.49 9.58 11.98
CA VAL A 79 3.40 10.35 11.36
C VAL A 79 2.17 10.13 12.20
N SER A 80 1.72 11.19 12.87
CA SER A 80 0.49 11.20 13.65
C SER A 80 -0.20 12.56 13.58
N PHE A 81 -1.53 12.54 13.43
CA PHE A 81 -2.38 13.73 13.42
C PHE A 81 -3.83 13.34 13.70
N ARG A 82 -4.70 14.31 13.98
CA ARG A 82 -6.11 14.07 14.31
C ARG A 82 -6.98 14.11 13.06
N ALA A 83 -8.01 13.27 13.02
CA ALA A 83 -9.03 13.36 11.99
C ALA A 83 -9.77 14.72 12.07
N PRO A 84 -10.35 15.21 10.96
CA PRO A 84 -11.07 16.50 10.96
C PRO A 84 -12.44 16.39 11.63
N ARG A 85 -12.89 15.17 11.96
CA ARG A 85 -14.20 14.86 12.53
C ARG A 85 -14.10 13.65 13.43
N SER A 86 -15.02 13.53 14.39
CA SER A 86 -15.08 12.41 15.34
C SER A 86 -15.53 11.09 14.71
N LYS A 87 -16.23 11.14 13.58
CA LYS A 87 -16.69 9.96 12.83
C LYS A 87 -16.40 10.10 11.34
N PRO A 88 -16.02 9.01 10.66
CA PRO A 88 -15.93 9.01 9.21
C PRO A 88 -17.31 9.21 8.58
N LEU A 89 -17.32 9.67 7.34
CA LEU A 89 -18.52 9.75 6.50
C LEU A 89 -19.04 8.35 6.20
N GLU A 90 -18.12 7.44 5.86
CA GLU A 90 -18.41 6.04 5.51
C GLU A 90 -17.22 5.16 5.86
N VAL A 91 -17.46 3.87 6.08
CA VAL A 91 -16.42 2.86 6.28
C VAL A 91 -16.64 1.74 5.27
N PHE A 92 -15.56 1.35 4.60
CA PHE A 92 -15.54 0.27 3.63
C PHE A 92 -14.58 -0.84 4.03
N ILE A 93 -15.02 -2.08 3.82
CA ILE A 93 -14.16 -3.26 3.76
C ILE A 93 -14.11 -3.70 2.29
N CYS A 94 -12.96 -3.48 1.66
CA CYS A 94 -12.77 -3.80 0.25
C CYS A 94 -11.95 -5.08 0.08
N HIS A 95 -12.50 -6.02 -0.69
CA HIS A 95 -11.96 -7.36 -0.90
C HIS A 95 -11.11 -7.49 -2.17
N CYS A 96 -10.99 -6.43 -2.97
CA CYS A 96 -10.24 -6.48 -4.22
C CYS A 96 -8.74 -6.78 -3.99
N LEU A 97 -8.08 -7.31 -5.02
CA LEU A 97 -6.66 -7.69 -4.95
C LEU A 97 -5.75 -6.54 -4.50
N GLU A 98 -6.00 -5.31 -4.96
CA GLU A 98 -5.19 -4.14 -4.57
C GLU A 98 -5.41 -3.73 -3.10
N CYS A 99 -6.60 -3.99 -2.54
CA CYS A 99 -6.88 -3.78 -1.12
C CYS A 99 -6.30 -4.87 -0.22
N ARG A 100 -6.18 -6.09 -0.72
CA ARG A 100 -5.44 -7.18 -0.06
C ARG A 100 -3.94 -6.94 -0.07
N LYS A 101 -3.36 -6.60 -1.22
CA LYS A 101 -1.93 -6.28 -1.35
C LYS A 101 -1.50 -5.12 -0.45
N GLN A 102 -2.26 -4.03 -0.42
CA GLN A 102 -1.88 -2.85 0.38
C GLN A 102 -1.94 -3.09 1.90
N SER A 103 -2.84 -3.97 2.34
CA SER A 103 -3.05 -4.29 3.76
C SER A 103 -2.26 -5.52 4.21
N ALA A 104 -1.69 -6.27 3.26
CA ALA A 104 -1.14 -7.61 3.48
C ALA A 104 -2.10 -8.55 4.22
N SER A 105 -3.42 -8.40 3.99
CA SER A 105 -4.49 -9.14 4.68
C SER A 105 -5.57 -9.61 3.72
N ALA A 106 -6.59 -10.28 4.25
CA ALA A 106 -7.73 -10.79 3.48
C ALA A 106 -8.58 -9.69 2.82
N PHE A 107 -8.51 -8.46 3.34
CA PHE A 107 -9.21 -7.27 2.84
C PHE A 107 -8.54 -5.99 3.33
N GLY A 108 -8.86 -4.86 2.72
CA GLY A 108 -8.46 -3.53 3.18
C GLY A 108 -9.62 -2.78 3.83
N VAL A 109 -9.39 -2.19 5.00
CA VAL A 109 -10.35 -1.31 5.68
C VAL A 109 -10.04 0.15 5.35
N SER A 110 -11.05 0.93 5.00
CA SER A 110 -10.90 2.35 4.69
C SER A 110 -12.05 3.18 5.27
N ALA A 111 -11.71 4.17 6.08
CA ALA A 111 -12.62 5.16 6.63
C ALA A 111 -12.54 6.43 5.79
N ILE A 112 -13.68 6.94 5.32
CA ILE A 112 -13.77 8.09 4.43
C ILE A 112 -13.95 9.37 5.24
N PHE A 113 -13.09 10.36 5.01
CA PHE A 113 -13.19 11.69 5.61
C PHE A 113 -13.18 12.77 4.53
N PRO A 114 -13.63 14.00 4.82
CA PRO A 114 -13.32 15.14 3.98
C PRO A 114 -11.81 15.28 3.80
N THR A 115 -11.38 15.64 2.58
CA THR A 115 -9.96 15.95 2.30
C THR A 115 -9.54 17.22 3.06
N GLU A 116 -10.45 18.18 3.17
CA GLU A 116 -10.28 19.38 3.99
C GLU A 116 -10.06 18.99 5.45
N GLY A 117 -9.03 19.59 6.06
CA GLY A 117 -8.61 19.28 7.43
C GLY A 117 -7.67 18.06 7.56
N ILE A 118 -7.38 17.35 6.46
CA ILE A 118 -6.30 16.35 6.41
C ILE A 118 -5.18 16.79 5.48
N LEU A 119 -5.52 17.27 4.28
CA LEU A 119 -4.55 17.78 3.30
C LEU A 119 -4.76 19.28 3.04
N PRO A 120 -3.68 20.05 2.85
CA PRO A 120 -2.26 19.64 2.89
C PRO A 120 -1.81 19.19 4.29
N LEU A 121 -0.82 18.28 4.34
CA LEU A 121 -0.26 17.84 5.61
C LEU A 121 0.49 19.00 6.30
N PRO A 122 0.53 19.05 7.63
CA PRO A 122 1.41 19.96 8.37
C PRO A 122 2.87 19.84 7.91
N ASP A 123 3.57 20.97 7.80
CA ASP A 123 4.92 21.05 7.24
C ASP A 123 5.91 20.05 7.85
N HIS A 124 5.85 19.87 9.17
CA HIS A 124 6.72 18.94 9.89
C HIS A 124 6.51 17.46 9.48
N LEU A 125 5.31 17.09 8.99
CA LEU A 125 4.99 15.74 8.53
C LEU A 125 5.31 15.50 7.06
N VAL A 126 5.37 16.54 6.22
CA VAL A 126 5.59 16.41 4.77
C VAL A 126 6.87 15.64 4.46
N SER A 127 7.95 15.92 5.20
CA SER A 127 9.24 15.23 5.05
C SER A 127 9.17 13.74 5.37
N GLN A 128 8.27 13.34 6.28
CA GLN A 128 8.10 11.98 6.80
C GLN A 128 7.16 11.12 5.96
N VAL A 129 6.38 11.74 5.06
CA VAL A 129 5.39 11.05 4.22
C VAL A 129 5.91 10.91 2.79
N GLY A 130 5.79 9.70 2.25
CA GLY A 130 6.00 9.37 0.85
C GLY A 130 4.68 9.34 0.08
N LEU A 131 4.75 9.54 -1.23
CA LEU A 131 3.60 9.48 -2.14
C LEU A 131 3.90 8.49 -3.26
N TRP A 132 3.01 7.53 -3.44
CA TRP A 132 2.99 6.63 -4.60
C TRP A 132 1.71 6.85 -5.39
N LYS A 133 1.79 6.87 -6.71
CA LYS A 133 0.63 7.09 -7.59
C LYS A 133 0.39 5.85 -8.44
N ARG A 134 -0.88 5.51 -8.66
CA ARG A 134 -1.28 4.46 -9.59
C ARG A 134 -2.59 4.81 -10.30
N PRO A 135 -2.83 4.30 -11.52
CA PRO A 135 -4.15 4.36 -12.12
C PRO A 135 -5.14 3.44 -11.38
N THR A 136 -6.42 3.69 -11.62
CA THR A 136 -7.55 2.87 -11.18
C THR A 136 -8.39 2.48 -12.39
N ASP A 137 -9.18 1.42 -12.26
CA ASP A 137 -10.03 0.92 -13.34
C ASP A 137 -11.12 1.95 -13.75
N SER A 138 -11.46 2.88 -12.85
CA SER A 138 -12.40 3.97 -13.12
C SER A 138 -11.76 5.16 -13.87
N GLY A 139 -10.50 5.06 -14.29
CA GLY A 139 -9.77 6.13 -14.96
C GLY A 139 -9.17 7.20 -14.02
N ASN A 140 -9.42 7.11 -12.71
CA ASN A 140 -8.84 8.01 -11.72
C ASN A 140 -7.37 7.65 -11.44
N THR A 141 -6.58 8.62 -10.99
CA THR A 141 -5.27 8.38 -10.38
C THR A 141 -5.41 8.35 -8.87
N LEU A 142 -4.91 7.29 -8.23
CA LEU A 142 -4.90 7.15 -6.78
C LEU A 142 -3.56 7.59 -6.21
N GLU A 143 -3.58 8.68 -5.46
CA GLU A 143 -2.46 9.13 -4.64
C GLU A 143 -2.45 8.38 -3.31
N CYS A 144 -1.37 7.66 -3.04
CA CYS A 144 -1.24 6.76 -1.91
C CYS A 144 -0.12 7.26 -0.97
N TYR A 145 -0.49 7.82 0.17
CA TYR A 145 0.42 8.37 1.16
C TYR A 145 0.84 7.31 2.18
N PHE A 146 2.13 7.25 2.49
CA PHE A 146 2.70 6.26 3.40
C PHE A 146 3.83 6.85 4.25
N CYS A 147 4.03 6.29 5.44
CA CYS A 147 5.16 6.68 6.28
C CYS A 147 6.48 6.18 5.67
N LYS A 148 7.46 7.08 5.48
CA LYS A 148 8.78 6.71 4.95
C LYS A 148 9.61 5.85 5.93
N THR A 149 9.29 5.89 7.21
CA THR A 149 10.03 5.17 8.26
C THR A 149 9.57 3.72 8.40
N CYS A 150 8.26 3.46 8.57
CA CYS A 150 7.73 2.11 8.74
C CYS A 150 7.05 1.52 7.49
N GLY A 151 6.87 2.30 6.43
CA GLY A 151 6.23 1.84 5.19
C GLY A 151 4.70 1.76 5.25
N VAL A 152 4.07 1.97 6.41
CA VAL A 152 2.61 1.87 6.57
C VAL A 152 1.89 2.83 5.63
N ARG A 153 0.95 2.28 4.84
CA ARG A 153 0.03 3.04 4.01
C ARG A 153 -1.06 3.65 4.89
N MET A 154 -1.22 4.98 4.84
CA MET A 154 -2.11 5.70 5.75
C MET A 154 -3.31 6.33 5.06
N LEU A 155 -3.09 6.98 3.90
CA LEU A 155 -4.13 7.77 3.24
C LEU A 155 -4.14 7.50 1.74
N HIS A 156 -5.32 7.45 1.12
CA HIS A 156 -5.49 7.49 -0.33
C HIS A 156 -6.37 8.67 -0.76
N ARG A 157 -5.94 9.44 -1.76
CA ARG A 157 -6.72 10.51 -2.41
C ARG A 157 -6.92 10.17 -3.89
N GLY A 158 -8.16 10.18 -4.35
CA GLY A 158 -8.46 10.05 -5.78
C GLY A 158 -8.27 11.38 -6.51
N ILE A 159 -7.64 11.34 -7.68
CA ILE A 159 -7.50 12.44 -8.62
C ILE A 159 -8.28 12.06 -9.89
N LEU A 160 -9.20 12.93 -10.29
CA LEU A 160 -10.05 12.77 -11.46
C LEU A 160 -9.25 12.92 -12.76
N PRO A 161 -9.78 12.46 -13.92
CA PRO A 161 -9.09 12.58 -15.21
C PRO A 161 -8.78 14.02 -15.62
N ASP A 162 -9.56 15.00 -15.13
CA ASP A 162 -9.32 16.43 -15.34
C ASP A 162 -8.23 17.03 -14.44
N GLY A 163 -7.60 16.20 -13.60
CA GLY A 163 -6.54 16.59 -12.66
C GLY A 163 -7.05 17.13 -11.32
N THR A 164 -8.36 17.29 -11.13
CA THR A 164 -8.93 17.75 -9.87
C THR A 164 -8.94 16.64 -8.82
N SER A 165 -8.74 16.97 -7.55
CA SER A 165 -8.81 15.98 -6.47
C SER A 165 -10.23 15.74 -6.00
N LYS A 166 -10.57 14.50 -5.67
CA LYS A 166 -11.82 14.17 -4.97
C LYS A 166 -11.91 14.93 -3.63
N PRO A 167 -13.12 15.38 -3.23
CA PRO A 167 -13.32 16.15 -2.00
C PRO A 167 -13.17 15.29 -0.73
N THR A 168 -13.04 13.97 -0.89
CA THR A 168 -12.88 13.00 0.19
C THR A 168 -11.54 12.28 0.10
N ILE A 169 -11.02 11.87 1.25
CA ILE A 169 -9.81 11.08 1.41
C ILE A 169 -10.12 9.80 2.18
N SER A 170 -9.47 8.71 1.79
CA SER A 170 -9.58 7.41 2.46
C SER A 170 -8.44 7.29 3.47
N VAL A 171 -8.78 7.22 4.75
CA VAL A 171 -7.88 6.86 5.85
C VAL A 171 -7.89 5.34 6.00
N LYS A 172 -6.73 4.70 6.12
CA LYS A 172 -6.65 3.25 6.34
C LYS A 172 -7.08 2.90 7.75
N GLY A 173 -8.02 1.97 7.87
CA GLY A 173 -8.68 1.68 9.15
C GLY A 173 -7.70 1.23 10.25
N GLY A 174 -6.67 0.47 9.89
CA GLY A 174 -5.62 0.06 10.84
C GLY A 174 -4.73 1.19 11.36
N CYS A 175 -4.82 2.40 10.79
CA CYS A 175 -4.11 3.58 11.26
C CYS A 175 -5.01 4.52 12.10
N LEU A 176 -6.28 4.18 12.29
CA LEU A 176 -7.27 5.04 12.94
C LEU A 176 -7.68 4.45 14.29
N GLU A 177 -7.34 5.15 15.38
CA GLU A 177 -7.70 4.70 16.73
C GLU A 177 -9.21 4.74 16.96
N GLY A 178 -9.75 3.70 17.59
CA GLY A 178 -11.16 3.65 18.00
C GLY A 178 -12.16 3.49 16.85
N LEU A 179 -11.72 3.06 15.66
CA LEU A 179 -12.63 2.77 14.54
C LEU A 179 -13.53 1.58 14.88
N SER A 180 -14.84 1.82 14.96
CA SER A 180 -15.86 0.76 15.00
C SER A 180 -16.20 0.27 13.58
N LEU A 181 -16.46 -1.03 13.47
CA LEU A 181 -16.91 -1.70 12.24
C LEU A 181 -18.39 -2.10 12.30
N ASP A 182 -19.17 -1.54 13.23
CA ASP A 182 -20.60 -1.89 13.40
C ASP A 182 -21.45 -1.49 12.19
N VAL A 183 -21.06 -0.40 11.51
CA VAL A 183 -21.73 0.10 10.30
C VAL A 183 -20.70 0.23 9.18
N VAL A 184 -20.54 -0.86 8.42
CA VAL A 184 -19.52 -0.98 7.38
C VAL A 184 -20.10 -1.61 6.12
N THR A 185 -19.67 -1.10 4.96
CA THR A 185 -20.06 -1.65 3.67
C THR A 185 -18.94 -2.53 3.11
N HIS A 186 -19.26 -3.79 2.84
CA HIS A 186 -18.36 -4.71 2.15
C HIS A 186 -18.51 -4.53 0.64
N ILE A 187 -17.39 -4.35 -0.06
CA ILE A 187 -17.35 -4.08 -1.51
C ILE A 187 -16.32 -4.98 -2.20
N PHE A 188 -16.51 -5.20 -3.51
CA PHE A 188 -15.68 -6.12 -4.32
C PHE A 188 -15.66 -7.57 -3.81
N THR A 189 -16.77 -8.03 -3.22
CA THR A 189 -16.83 -9.32 -2.51
C THR A 189 -16.74 -10.56 -3.39
N LYS A 190 -16.85 -10.41 -4.72
CA LYS A 190 -16.61 -11.50 -5.68
C LYS A 190 -15.23 -12.15 -5.53
N THR A 191 -14.26 -11.41 -4.99
CA THR A 191 -12.87 -11.87 -4.76
C THR A 191 -12.51 -12.05 -3.30
N ALA A 192 -13.52 -12.07 -2.41
CA ALA A 192 -13.31 -12.22 -0.98
C ALA A 192 -12.64 -13.56 -0.63
N LEU A 193 -11.69 -13.52 0.31
CA LEU A 193 -11.04 -14.72 0.87
C LEU A 193 -11.71 -15.22 2.15
N VAL A 194 -12.69 -14.47 2.64
CA VAL A 194 -13.43 -14.71 3.87
C VAL A 194 -14.91 -14.60 3.60
N ALA A 195 -15.73 -15.19 4.47
CA ALA A 195 -17.17 -15.00 4.42
C ALA A 195 -17.51 -13.51 4.54
N VAL A 196 -18.51 -13.07 3.77
CA VAL A 196 -18.99 -11.68 3.76
C VAL A 196 -20.46 -11.65 4.17
N PRO A 197 -20.91 -10.60 4.88
CA PRO A 197 -22.32 -10.47 5.26
C PRO A 197 -23.26 -10.40 4.05
N GLU A 198 -24.52 -10.77 4.26
CA GLU A 198 -25.59 -10.50 3.28
C GLU A 198 -25.73 -8.98 3.06
N GLY A 199 -26.10 -8.56 1.84
CA GLY A 199 -26.16 -7.14 1.47
C GLY A 199 -24.82 -6.51 1.08
N SER A 200 -23.75 -7.31 1.00
CA SER A 200 -22.45 -6.87 0.45
C SER A 200 -22.50 -6.65 -1.07
N PHE A 201 -21.64 -5.76 -1.58
CA PHE A 201 -21.55 -5.46 -3.01
C PHE A 201 -20.44 -6.25 -3.69
N GLU A 202 -20.76 -6.94 -4.79
CA GLU A 202 -19.77 -7.68 -5.59
C GLU A 202 -18.75 -6.78 -6.30
N GLY A 203 -19.04 -5.48 -6.44
CA GLY A 203 -18.22 -4.48 -7.11
C GLY A 203 -18.24 -3.13 -6.38
N GLU A 204 -18.21 -2.05 -7.15
CA GLU A 204 -18.35 -0.69 -6.61
C GLU A 204 -19.77 -0.47 -6.06
N PRO A 205 -19.93 0.18 -4.90
CA PRO A 205 -21.24 0.47 -4.36
C PRO A 205 -21.97 1.49 -5.25
N PRO A 206 -23.32 1.45 -5.30
CA PRO A 206 -24.09 2.45 -6.01
C PRO A 206 -23.86 3.83 -5.39
N VAL A 207 -23.80 4.83 -6.26
CA VAL A 207 -23.61 6.23 -5.88
C VAL A 207 -24.82 6.67 -5.06
N LYS A 208 -24.60 7.09 -3.81
CA LYS A 208 -25.69 7.60 -2.97
C LYS A 208 -26.25 8.90 -3.57
N PRO A 209 -27.59 9.11 -3.53
CA PRO A 209 -28.19 10.36 -3.99
C PRO A 209 -27.55 11.57 -3.30
N GLY A 210 -27.09 12.54 -4.09
CA GLY A 210 -26.42 13.76 -3.59
C GLY A 210 -24.90 13.67 -3.45
N MET A 211 -24.30 12.49 -3.58
CA MET A 211 -22.84 12.33 -3.67
C MET A 211 -22.43 12.30 -5.14
N LYS A 212 -21.55 13.21 -5.58
CA LYS A 212 -21.06 13.19 -6.96
C LYS A 212 -20.24 11.92 -7.18
N SER A 213 -20.63 11.11 -8.16
CA SER A 213 -19.81 10.03 -8.68
C SER A 213 -18.60 10.64 -9.39
N GLY A 214 -17.49 10.77 -8.66
CA GLY A 214 -16.19 11.05 -9.27
C GLY A 214 -15.45 9.77 -9.57
#